data_AF-A0A9W4KJG6-F1
#
_entry.id   AF-A0A9W4KJG6-F1
#
_cell.length_a   1.000
_cell.length_b   1.000
_cell.length_c   1.000
_cell.angle_alpha   90.00
_cell.angle_beta   90.00
_cell.angle_gamma   90.00
#
_symmetry.space_group_name_H-M   'P 1'
#
loop_
_entity.id
_entity.type
_entity.pdbx_description
1 polymer ?
#
loop_
_entity_poly.entity_id
_entity_poly.type
_entity_poly.pdbx_seq_one_letter_code
_entity_poly.pdbx_strand_id
1 'polypeptide(L)'
;MYVGGPSGPGEFRLISFHLSLGIYSITFEVFLSSNHGRSYSNHSHWLRKSPTPISGCSSQRLQNRGIGRAICAALVHQFSGPLIIYEASRAGASFDLTGLIFPPAVKIYPAQLSLTDQASITALSTMVDKEHQGCDILINNAGLYYFQENITAAERQETLDVNYRGTLNVCQAFSPIMRKNSRIVNISSQSGQLKYFSPRLQTRFSNPDLTLTELDALVNEYSRSANQHTETASGWPPLAYFTSKAALNAATRILARENPIY
;
A
#
# COMPACT_ATOMS: atom_id res chain seq x y z
N MET A 1 -1.03 -9.68 -3.32
CA MET A 1 -1.12 -8.58 -4.30
C MET A 1 -2.24 -8.94 -5.25
N TYR A 2 -3.34 -8.19 -5.26
CA TYR A 2 -4.44 -8.38 -6.21
C TYR A 2 -4.31 -7.27 -7.24
N VAL A 3 -4.12 -7.62 -8.51
CA VAL A 3 -4.05 -6.67 -9.62
C VAL A 3 -5.39 -6.78 -10.33
N GLY A 4 -6.25 -5.77 -10.19
CA GLY A 4 -7.47 -5.65 -10.98
C GLY A 4 -7.13 -4.94 -12.29
N GLY A 5 -7.32 -5.62 -13.42
CA GLY A 5 -7.18 -5.06 -14.76
C GLY A 5 -7.50 -6.13 -15.82
N PRO A 6 -7.98 -5.74 -17.02
CA PRO A 6 -8.37 -6.69 -18.05
C PRO A 6 -7.14 -7.44 -18.60
N SER A 7 -7.29 -8.77 -18.74
CA SER A 7 -6.28 -9.69 -19.24
C SER A 7 -6.04 -9.50 -20.75
N GLY A 8 -5.02 -8.71 -21.09
CA GLY A 8 -4.35 -8.71 -22.39
C GLY A 8 -2.97 -9.38 -22.30
N PRO A 9 -2.38 -9.86 -23.42
CA PRO A 9 -1.14 -10.63 -23.39
C PRO A 9 0.06 -9.69 -23.22
N GLY A 10 0.36 -9.35 -21.97
CA GLY A 10 1.64 -8.77 -21.56
C GLY A 10 2.17 -9.59 -20.40
N GLU A 11 3.23 -10.35 -20.62
CA GLU A 11 3.90 -11.12 -19.58
C GLU A 11 4.37 -10.17 -18.45
N PHE A 12 3.80 -10.32 -17.25
CA PHE A 12 4.38 -9.80 -16.02
C PHE A 12 4.84 -10.95 -15.14
N ARG A 13 6.15 -11.10 -14.97
CA ARG A 13 6.73 -12.01 -13.99
C ARG A 13 6.91 -11.26 -12.67
N LEU A 14 6.04 -11.53 -11.70
CA LEU A 14 6.14 -10.98 -10.35
C LEU A 14 7.20 -11.77 -9.56
N ILE A 15 8.24 -11.11 -9.06
CA ILE A 15 9.25 -11.70 -8.17
C ILE A 15 8.71 -11.64 -6.74
N SER A 16 8.48 -12.82 -6.14
CA SER A 16 8.03 -12.97 -4.75
C SER A 16 9.23 -12.95 -3.80
N PHE A 17 9.26 -12.04 -2.84
CA PHE A 17 10.22 -12.09 -1.73
C PHE A 17 9.50 -12.50 -0.44
N HIS A 18 10.10 -13.47 0.26
CA HIS A 18 9.68 -13.92 1.59
C HIS A 18 10.63 -13.29 2.61
N LEU A 19 10.12 -12.57 3.62
CA LEU A 19 10.96 -12.00 4.69
C LEU A 19 10.30 -12.16 6.07
N SER A 20 11.14 -12.55 7.02
CA SER A 20 10.86 -12.84 8.43
C SER A 20 10.86 -11.57 9.28
N LEU A 21 10.18 -11.65 10.42
CA LEU A 21 9.64 -10.57 11.27
C LEU A 21 10.69 -9.82 12.11
N GLY A 22 10.48 -8.51 12.33
CA GLY A 22 11.15 -7.75 13.40
C GLY A 22 10.98 -6.22 13.36
N ILE A 23 10.24 -5.71 14.37
CA ILE A 23 10.27 -4.37 15.01
C ILE A 23 9.67 -3.19 14.22
N TYR A 24 8.78 -2.43 14.89
CA TYR A 24 7.96 -1.27 14.46
C TYR A 24 8.06 -0.87 12.96
N SER A 25 6.98 -1.11 12.22
CA SER A 25 6.86 -0.67 10.83
C SER A 25 5.96 0.55 10.73
N ILE A 26 6.52 1.65 10.22
CA ILE A 26 5.73 2.66 9.54
C ILE A 26 6.34 2.76 8.15
N THR A 27 5.58 2.36 7.14
CA THR A 27 5.97 2.45 5.73
C THR A 27 5.17 3.58 5.07
N PHE A 28 5.70 4.22 4.03
CA PHE A 28 5.30 5.55 3.55
C PHE A 28 5.43 5.62 1.99
N GLU A 29 4.71 6.53 1.28
CA GLU A 29 3.99 6.32 -0.03
C GLU A 29 4.09 7.43 -1.13
N VAL A 30 3.41 7.25 -2.30
CA VAL A 30 2.99 8.20 -3.40
C VAL A 30 3.97 8.57 -4.54
N PHE A 31 3.80 8.08 -5.78
CA PHE A 31 4.69 8.36 -6.95
C PHE A 31 3.95 8.96 -8.15
N LEU A 32 4.56 9.89 -8.92
CA LEU A 32 3.84 10.63 -9.98
C LEU A 32 4.69 11.13 -11.15
N SER A 33 4.20 10.89 -12.36
CA SER A 33 4.41 11.61 -13.62
C SER A 33 5.56 11.15 -14.53
N SER A 34 5.18 10.65 -15.71
CA SER A 34 6.02 10.55 -16.90
C SER A 34 5.55 11.53 -17.98
N ASN A 35 6.45 12.40 -18.45
CA ASN A 35 6.18 13.27 -19.59
C ASN A 35 6.38 12.46 -20.89
N HIS A 36 5.38 12.43 -21.77
CA HIS A 36 5.29 11.50 -22.91
C HIS A 36 6.43 11.63 -23.94
N GLY A 37 6.86 10.49 -24.52
CA GLY A 37 7.59 10.48 -25.79
C GLY A 37 8.33 9.18 -26.20
N ARG A 38 7.62 8.29 -26.91
CA ARG A 38 8.08 7.30 -27.94
C ARG A 38 8.81 5.98 -27.54
N SER A 39 8.45 4.98 -28.34
CA SER A 39 8.87 3.56 -28.48
C SER A 39 10.38 3.31 -28.69
N TYR A 40 10.92 2.16 -28.22
CA TYR A 40 11.47 1.05 -29.05
C TYR A 40 12.15 -0.10 -28.24
N SER A 41 11.80 -1.34 -28.64
CA SER A 41 12.51 -2.64 -28.70
C SER A 41 13.44 -3.19 -27.58
N ASN A 42 13.09 -4.40 -27.14
CA ASN A 42 13.89 -5.61 -26.80
C ASN A 42 15.32 -5.45 -26.25
N HIS A 43 15.62 -6.12 -25.12
CA HIS A 43 16.68 -7.16 -25.05
C HIS A 43 16.66 -7.89 -23.69
N SER A 44 16.97 -9.19 -23.76
CA SER A 44 16.96 -10.23 -22.73
C SER A 44 18.30 -10.39 -21.98
N HIS A 45 18.25 -11.10 -20.82
CA HIS A 45 19.34 -11.47 -19.89
C HIS A 45 19.78 -10.31 -18.96
N TRP A 46 19.81 -10.44 -17.63
CA TRP A 46 20.76 -11.20 -16.82
C TRP A 46 20.28 -11.41 -15.36
N LEU A 47 20.47 -12.61 -14.82
CA LEU A 47 20.52 -12.89 -13.38
C LEU A 47 21.82 -13.65 -13.10
N ARG A 48 22.72 -13.09 -12.29
CA ARG A 48 23.65 -13.87 -11.43
C ARG A 48 24.40 -12.99 -10.42
N LYS A 49 24.19 -13.35 -9.15
CA LYS A 49 25.06 -13.31 -7.96
C LYS A 49 25.27 -11.99 -7.20
N SER A 50 24.96 -12.05 -5.90
CA SER A 50 25.69 -11.32 -4.85
C SER A 50 25.86 -12.20 -3.60
N PRO A 51 27.10 -12.47 -3.12
CA PRO A 51 27.43 -12.80 -1.73
C PRO A 51 27.74 -11.47 -0.97
N THR A 52 27.68 -11.26 0.35
CA THR A 52 27.81 -12.01 1.62
C THR A 52 27.31 -11.08 2.76
N PRO A 53 27.02 -11.56 3.98
CA PRO A 53 26.40 -10.76 5.05
C PRO A 53 27.42 -9.97 5.89
N ILE A 54 27.10 -8.73 6.24
CA ILE A 54 27.91 -7.90 7.16
C ILE A 54 27.37 -8.09 8.58
N SER A 55 28.18 -8.69 9.45
CA SER A 55 27.94 -8.84 10.88
C SER A 55 28.41 -7.60 11.65
N GLY A 56 27.52 -7.02 12.47
CA GLY A 56 27.88 -6.01 13.46
C GLY A 56 27.00 -4.76 13.43
N CYS A 57 25.77 -4.85 13.92
CA CYS A 57 25.02 -3.66 14.34
C CYS A 57 24.17 -4.00 15.56
N SER A 58 24.60 -3.52 16.71
CA SER A 58 23.89 -3.59 17.99
C SER A 58 22.71 -2.61 18.01
N SER A 59 21.51 -3.14 18.27
CA SER A 59 20.38 -2.42 18.86
C SER A 59 19.99 -1.04 18.29
N GLN A 60 19.92 -0.89 16.96
CA GLN A 60 19.28 0.27 16.32
C GLN A 60 18.13 -0.17 15.41
N ARG A 61 16.91 0.01 15.92
CA ARG A 61 15.69 0.38 15.17
C ARG A 61 15.65 -0.19 13.73
N LEU A 62 15.45 -1.50 13.60
CA LEU A 62 15.12 -2.15 12.33
C LEU A 62 13.74 -1.65 11.88
N GLN A 63 13.73 -0.52 11.18
CA GLN A 63 12.54 0.08 10.59
C GLN A 63 12.22 -0.68 9.31
N ASN A 64 11.03 -1.24 9.20
CA ASN A 64 10.48 -1.80 7.96
C ASN A 64 10.18 -0.70 6.89
N ARG A 65 11.14 0.19 6.64
CA ARG A 65 11.21 1.08 5.46
C ARG A 65 11.53 0.31 4.16
N GLY A 66 11.71 -1.01 4.24
CA GLY A 66 12.30 -1.84 3.19
C GLY A 66 11.46 -1.97 1.92
N ILE A 67 10.15 -2.25 2.03
CA ILE A 67 9.32 -2.51 0.84
C ILE A 67 9.15 -1.25 0.00
N GLY A 68 8.82 -0.11 0.61
CA GLY A 68 8.71 1.17 -0.09
C GLY A 68 10.01 1.58 -0.79
N ARG A 69 11.15 1.47 -0.08
CA ARG A 69 12.48 1.72 -0.65
C ARG A 69 12.81 0.75 -1.79
N ALA A 70 12.49 -0.53 -1.65
CA ALA A 70 12.75 -1.55 -2.68
C ALA A 70 11.87 -1.32 -3.92
N ILE A 71 10.62 -0.90 -3.75
CA ILE A 71 9.75 -0.47 -4.86
C ILE A 71 10.35 0.74 -5.56
N CYS A 72 10.79 1.76 -4.81
CA CYS A 72 11.46 2.95 -5.35
C CYS A 72 12.67 2.54 -6.21
N ALA A 73 13.58 1.73 -5.63
CA ALA A 73 14.76 1.23 -6.32
C ALA A 73 14.40 0.41 -7.58
N ALA A 74 13.39 -0.45 -7.51
CA ALA A 74 12.96 -1.26 -8.65
C ALA A 74 12.40 -0.40 -9.79
N LEU A 75 11.57 0.61 -9.48
CA LEU A 75 11.00 1.53 -10.48
C LEU A 75 12.10 2.33 -11.18
N VAL A 76 13.07 2.84 -10.42
CA VAL A 76 14.21 3.59 -10.94
C VAL A 76 15.02 2.77 -11.94
N HIS A 77 15.23 1.48 -11.66
CA HIS A 77 16.01 0.61 -12.53
C HIS A 77 15.23 0.11 -13.76
N GLN A 78 13.91 0.00 -13.67
CA GLN A 78 13.08 -0.53 -14.75
C GLN A 78 12.54 0.55 -15.69
N PHE A 79 12.45 1.80 -15.24
CA PHE A 79 11.88 2.88 -16.02
C PHE A 79 12.97 3.67 -16.75
N SER A 80 12.92 3.66 -18.09
CA SER A 80 13.93 4.33 -18.93
C SER A 80 13.57 5.78 -19.29
N GLY A 81 12.36 6.24 -18.97
CA GLY A 81 11.87 7.58 -19.26
C GLY A 81 11.95 8.55 -18.06
N PRO A 82 11.45 9.79 -18.22
CA PRO A 82 11.26 10.70 -17.10
C PRO A 82 10.37 10.07 -16.03
N LEU A 83 10.86 10.04 -14.81
CA LEU A 83 10.15 9.46 -13.67
C LEU A 83 10.20 10.46 -12.52
N ILE A 84 9.04 10.93 -12.07
CA ILE A 84 8.93 11.72 -10.86
C ILE A 84 8.32 10.86 -9.76
N ILE A 85 8.88 10.97 -8.57
CA ILE A 85 8.57 10.15 -7.40
C ILE A 85 8.31 11.11 -6.25
N TYR A 86 7.21 10.91 -5.52
CA TYR A 86 7.08 11.47 -4.18
C TYR A 86 7.34 10.37 -3.13
N GLU A 87 7.99 10.75 -2.04
CA GLU A 87 8.26 9.86 -0.90
C GLU A 87 7.53 10.44 0.30
N ALA A 88 6.26 10.07 0.40
CA ALA A 88 5.30 10.66 1.29
C ALA A 88 5.29 9.97 2.65
N SER A 89 5.81 10.64 3.67
CA SER A 89 5.84 10.14 5.04
C SER A 89 5.19 11.10 6.02
N ARG A 90 4.80 10.64 7.22
CA ARG A 90 4.25 11.54 8.27
C ARG A 90 5.14 12.75 8.56
N ALA A 91 6.46 12.55 8.45
CA ALA A 91 7.46 13.56 8.75
C ALA A 91 7.93 14.36 7.52
N GLY A 92 7.50 14.02 6.30
CA GLY A 92 8.06 14.67 5.11
C GLY A 92 9.53 14.32 4.84
N ALA A 93 10.00 13.17 5.33
CA ALA A 93 11.39 12.74 5.18
C ALA A 93 11.56 11.76 4.02
N SER A 94 12.66 11.90 3.27
CA SER A 94 13.08 10.95 2.22
C SER A 94 13.58 9.63 2.79
N PHE A 95 13.56 8.60 1.95
CA PHE A 95 14.27 7.36 2.26
C PHE A 95 15.78 7.56 2.22
N ASP A 96 16.50 6.71 2.94
CA ASP A 96 17.93 6.56 2.69
C ASP A 96 18.11 5.83 1.36
N LEU A 97 18.37 6.62 0.31
CA LEU A 97 18.65 6.13 -1.03
C LEU A 97 20.15 5.99 -1.30
N THR A 98 21.00 6.05 -0.25
CA THR A 98 22.44 5.90 -0.38
C THR A 98 22.78 4.59 -1.10
N GLY A 99 23.66 4.70 -2.10
CA GLY A 99 24.11 3.58 -2.93
C GLY A 99 23.22 3.28 -4.14
N LEU A 100 22.09 3.99 -4.32
CA LEU A 100 21.31 3.90 -5.56
C LEU A 100 21.81 4.91 -6.59
N ILE A 101 21.95 4.46 -7.84
CA ILE A 101 22.30 5.32 -8.97
C ILE A 101 21.03 5.58 -9.76
N PHE A 102 20.64 6.84 -9.83
CA PHE A 102 19.45 7.28 -10.54
C PHE A 102 19.83 7.78 -11.94
N PRO A 103 19.12 7.35 -13.01
CA PRO A 103 19.21 8.04 -14.28
C PRO A 103 18.89 9.53 -14.10
N PRO A 104 19.53 10.46 -14.85
CA PRO A 104 19.27 11.90 -14.71
C PRO A 104 17.80 12.31 -14.92
N ALA A 105 17.02 11.47 -15.61
CA ALA A 105 15.60 11.67 -15.86
C ALA A 105 14.69 11.32 -14.66
N VAL A 106 15.25 10.75 -13.58
CA VAL A 106 14.51 10.41 -12.37
C VAL A 106 14.64 11.54 -11.34
N LYS A 107 13.50 12.00 -10.82
CA LYS A 107 13.43 12.99 -9.74
C LYS A 107 12.64 12.42 -8.57
N ILE A 108 13.16 12.59 -7.36
CA ILE A 108 12.58 12.07 -6.14
C ILE A 108 12.38 13.23 -5.16
N TYR A 109 11.16 13.38 -4.65
CA TYR A 109 10.76 14.47 -3.77
C TYR A 109 10.19 13.91 -2.47
N PRO A 110 10.71 14.29 -1.29
CA PRO A 110 9.99 14.00 -0.06
C PRO A 110 8.63 14.71 -0.05
N ALA A 111 7.62 14.06 0.50
CA ALA A 111 6.30 14.64 0.73
C ALA A 111 5.79 14.34 2.13
N GLN A 112 4.94 15.20 2.67
CA GLN A 112 4.26 14.91 3.92
C GLN A 112 2.94 14.20 3.66
N LEU A 113 2.73 13.05 4.29
CA LEU A 113 1.46 12.33 4.26
C LEU A 113 1.20 11.61 5.59
N SER A 114 0.10 11.96 6.23
CA SER A 114 -0.47 11.23 7.35
C SER A 114 -1.81 10.64 6.96
N LEU A 115 -1.92 9.31 6.97
CA LEU A 115 -3.13 8.58 6.57
C LEU A 115 -4.33 8.82 7.48
N THR A 116 -4.10 9.34 8.70
CA THR A 116 -5.16 9.68 9.66
C THR A 116 -5.50 11.17 9.68
N ASP A 117 -4.91 11.96 8.78
CA ASP A 117 -5.18 13.41 8.65
C ASP A 117 -5.69 13.72 7.24
N GLN A 118 -6.98 14.03 7.16
CA GLN A 118 -7.64 14.35 5.89
C GLN A 118 -7.06 15.61 5.23
N ALA A 119 -6.58 16.59 6.01
CA ALA A 119 -5.97 17.79 5.47
C ALA A 119 -4.61 17.45 4.83
N SER A 120 -3.81 16.58 5.46
CA SER A 120 -2.56 16.09 4.88
C SER A 120 -2.78 15.33 3.57
N ILE A 121 -3.78 14.43 3.51
CA ILE A 121 -4.13 13.70 2.29
C ILE A 121 -4.54 14.67 1.17
N THR A 122 -5.44 15.59 1.48
CA THR A 122 -5.95 16.58 0.52
C THR A 122 -4.83 17.48 0.00
N ALA A 123 -3.98 17.99 0.90
CA ALA A 123 -2.85 18.84 0.55
C ALA A 123 -1.90 18.15 -0.45
N LEU A 124 -1.60 16.88 -0.23
CA LEU A 124 -0.75 16.12 -1.15
C LEU A 124 -1.44 15.93 -2.51
N SER A 125 -2.69 15.45 -2.55
CA SER A 125 -3.42 15.25 -3.82
C SER A 125 -3.55 16.54 -4.63
N THR A 126 -3.84 17.68 -3.99
CA THR A 126 -3.96 18.99 -4.65
C THR A 126 -2.62 19.51 -5.16
N MET A 127 -1.54 19.34 -4.39
CA MET A 127 -0.19 19.73 -4.83
C MET A 127 0.19 18.95 -6.09
N VAL A 128 -0.05 17.65 -6.08
CA VAL A 128 0.22 16.74 -7.19
C VAL A 128 -0.55 17.16 -8.45
N ASP A 129 -1.83 17.43 -8.30
CA ASP A 129 -2.69 17.82 -9.42
C ASP A 129 -2.24 19.16 -10.00
N LYS A 130 -1.90 20.11 -9.14
CA LYS A 130 -1.39 21.42 -9.55
C LYS A 130 -0.05 21.32 -10.30
N GLU A 131 0.88 20.50 -9.82
CA GLU A 131 2.24 20.37 -10.37
C GLU A 131 2.27 19.53 -11.66
N HIS A 132 1.48 18.45 -11.70
CA HIS A 132 1.60 17.43 -12.74
C HIS A 132 0.35 17.27 -13.59
N GLN A 133 -0.80 17.83 -13.20
CA GLN A 133 -2.09 17.60 -13.87
C GLN A 133 -2.45 16.12 -13.91
N GLY A 134 -2.25 15.45 -12.76
CA GLY A 134 -2.72 14.09 -12.52
C GLY A 134 -1.67 13.08 -12.08
N CYS A 135 -2.15 11.84 -11.93
CA CYS A 135 -1.43 10.70 -11.36
C CYS A 135 -1.42 9.46 -12.25
N ASP A 136 -0.25 8.87 -12.44
CA ASP A 136 -0.09 7.63 -13.22
C ASP A 136 -0.09 6.38 -12.34
N ILE A 137 0.55 6.40 -11.17
CA ILE A 137 0.69 5.22 -10.31
C ILE A 137 0.60 5.63 -8.83
N LEU A 138 -0.49 5.28 -8.16
CA LEU A 138 -0.59 5.39 -6.72
C LEU A 138 -0.24 4.04 -6.08
N ILE A 139 0.75 4.01 -5.19
CA ILE A 139 1.11 2.80 -4.43
C ILE A 139 0.83 3.06 -2.95
N ASN A 140 -0.26 2.47 -2.46
CA ASN A 140 -0.62 2.50 -1.05
C ASN A 140 0.11 1.37 -0.31
N ASN A 141 1.29 1.69 0.20
CA ASN A 141 2.21 0.80 0.88
C ASN A 141 2.25 1.01 2.40
N ALA A 142 1.77 2.16 2.90
CA ALA A 142 1.73 2.45 4.31
C ALA A 142 0.87 1.44 5.05
N GLY A 143 1.39 1.04 6.21
CA GLY A 143 0.67 0.13 7.07
C GLY A 143 1.32 0.01 8.44
N LEU A 144 0.48 -0.35 9.39
CA LEU A 144 0.77 -0.49 10.80
C LEU A 144 0.45 -1.92 11.24
N TYR A 145 1.34 -2.49 12.03
CA TYR A 145 1.14 -3.77 12.70
C TYR A 145 1.78 -3.70 14.09
N TYR A 146 0.98 -3.98 15.11
CA TYR A 146 1.48 -4.13 16.48
C TYR A 146 1.84 -5.58 16.73
N PHE A 147 3.10 -5.82 17.12
CA PHE A 147 3.65 -7.16 17.33
C PHE A 147 3.43 -7.70 18.75
N GLN A 148 2.91 -6.88 19.66
CA GLN A 148 2.71 -7.25 21.07
C GLN A 148 1.39 -8.01 21.27
N GLU A 149 1.37 -8.93 22.23
CA GLU A 149 0.20 -9.77 22.53
C GLU A 149 -0.98 -8.96 23.08
N ASN A 150 -0.70 -7.94 23.89
CA ASN A 150 -1.70 -7.11 24.54
C ASN A 150 -1.71 -5.71 23.93
N ILE A 151 -2.47 -5.53 22.85
CA ILE A 151 -2.71 -4.23 22.26
C ILE A 151 -3.95 -3.57 22.86
N THR A 152 -3.87 -2.27 23.10
CA THR A 152 -4.97 -1.46 23.61
C THR A 152 -6.09 -1.32 22.56
N ALA A 153 -7.28 -0.92 23.01
CA ALA A 153 -8.37 -0.54 22.10
C ALA A 153 -7.94 0.56 21.11
N ALA A 154 -7.13 1.52 21.56
CA ALA A 154 -6.60 2.60 20.73
C ALA A 154 -5.66 2.08 19.64
N GLU A 155 -4.73 1.17 19.97
CA GLU A 155 -3.80 0.59 18.99
C GLU A 155 -4.52 -0.30 17.95
N ARG A 156 -5.56 -1.02 18.37
CA ARG A 156 -6.44 -1.74 17.44
C ARG A 156 -7.15 -0.80 16.48
N GLN A 157 -7.69 0.29 17.02
CA GLN A 157 -8.38 1.30 16.23
C GLN A 157 -7.41 2.00 15.27
N GLU A 158 -6.20 2.37 15.73
CA GLU A 158 -5.15 2.94 14.87
C GLU A 158 -4.77 2.00 13.73
N THR A 159 -4.71 0.68 13.98
CA THR A 159 -4.45 -0.31 12.92
C THR A 159 -5.53 -0.29 11.84
N LEU A 160 -6.81 -0.21 12.22
CA LEU A 160 -7.93 -0.12 11.27
C LEU A 160 -7.92 1.22 10.53
N ASP A 161 -7.65 2.29 11.24
CA ASP A 161 -7.67 3.64 10.69
C ASP A 161 -6.52 3.89 9.73
N VAL A 162 -5.31 3.39 10.01
CA VAL A 162 -4.18 3.51 9.09
C VAL A 162 -4.32 2.56 7.89
N ASN A 163 -4.52 1.25 8.13
CA ASN A 163 -4.41 0.24 7.08
C ASN A 163 -5.61 0.15 6.13
N TYR A 164 -6.78 0.63 6.59
CA TYR A 164 -8.02 0.55 5.84
C TYR A 164 -8.57 1.94 5.55
N ARG A 165 -9.00 2.70 6.57
CA ARG A 165 -9.70 3.98 6.34
C ARG A 165 -8.80 5.02 5.69
N GLY A 166 -7.58 5.17 6.20
CA GLY A 166 -6.61 6.11 5.68
C GLY A 166 -6.20 5.77 4.25
N THR A 167 -5.93 4.50 3.95
CA THR A 167 -5.69 4.06 2.58
C THR A 167 -6.88 4.31 1.66
N LEU A 168 -8.10 4.05 2.12
CA LEU A 168 -9.33 4.35 1.37
C LEU A 168 -9.46 5.86 1.09
N ASN A 169 -9.20 6.71 2.09
CA ASN A 169 -9.24 8.16 1.95
C ASN A 169 -8.19 8.66 0.94
N VAL A 170 -6.98 8.08 0.93
CA VAL A 170 -5.96 8.37 -0.08
C VAL A 170 -6.44 7.95 -1.47
N CYS A 171 -7.01 6.76 -1.62
CA CYS A 171 -7.59 6.32 -2.90
C CYS A 171 -8.67 7.30 -3.38
N GLN A 172 -9.58 7.72 -2.52
CA GLN A 172 -10.66 8.65 -2.85
C GLN A 172 -10.14 10.04 -3.24
N ALA A 173 -9.13 10.56 -2.53
CA ALA A 173 -8.53 11.86 -2.84
C ALA A 173 -7.76 11.86 -4.16
N PHE A 174 -7.10 10.75 -4.49
CA PHE A 174 -6.34 10.62 -5.74
C PHE A 174 -7.19 10.21 -6.94
N SER A 175 -8.32 9.52 -6.74
CA SER A 175 -9.18 9.04 -7.84
C SER A 175 -9.48 10.12 -8.89
N PRO A 176 -9.93 11.34 -8.53
CA PRO A 176 -10.27 12.37 -9.52
C PRO A 176 -9.11 12.81 -10.41
N ILE A 177 -7.87 12.60 -9.96
CA ILE A 177 -6.65 13.08 -10.64
C ILE A 177 -5.88 11.93 -11.32
N MET A 178 -6.31 10.68 -11.14
CA MET A 178 -5.71 9.52 -11.81
C MET A 178 -5.93 9.60 -13.34
N ARG A 179 -4.85 9.50 -14.14
CA ARG A 179 -4.90 9.58 -15.61
C ARG A 179 -5.46 8.30 -16.25
N LYS A 180 -5.73 8.35 -17.55
CA LYS A 180 -6.08 7.15 -18.34
C LYS A 180 -4.93 6.13 -18.30
N ASN A 181 -5.26 4.85 -18.14
CA ASN A 181 -4.31 3.74 -17.99
C ASN A 181 -3.41 3.82 -16.74
N SER A 182 -3.82 4.61 -15.75
CA SER A 182 -3.12 4.69 -14.47
C SER A 182 -3.38 3.46 -13.59
N ARG A 183 -2.64 3.31 -12.50
CA ARG A 183 -2.76 2.16 -11.59
C ARG A 183 -2.82 2.61 -10.15
N ILE A 184 -3.73 2.01 -9.38
CA ILE A 184 -3.71 2.07 -7.91
C ILE A 184 -3.31 0.68 -7.39
N VAL A 185 -2.25 0.62 -6.60
CA VAL A 185 -1.70 -0.62 -6.03
C VAL A 185 -1.80 -0.56 -4.52
N ASN A 186 -2.69 -1.37 -3.94
CA ASN A 186 -2.85 -1.49 -2.49
C ASN A 186 -2.03 -2.67 -1.94
N ILE A 187 -1.03 -2.38 -1.11
CA ILE A 187 -0.19 -3.39 -0.48
C ILE A 187 -0.93 -4.02 0.70
N SER A 188 -1.48 -5.20 0.44
CA SER A 188 -2.16 -6.03 1.42
C SER A 188 -1.22 -7.07 2.06
N SER A 189 -1.78 -8.08 2.72
CA SER A 189 -1.05 -9.19 3.35
C SER A 189 -1.78 -10.52 3.14
N GLN A 190 -1.06 -11.64 3.27
CA GLN A 190 -1.68 -12.96 3.36
C GLN A 190 -2.67 -13.03 4.53
N SER A 191 -2.44 -12.29 5.62
CA SER A 191 -3.38 -12.17 6.76
C SER A 191 -4.74 -11.58 6.38
N GLY A 192 -4.87 -10.91 5.23
CA GLY A 192 -6.14 -10.42 4.71
C GLY A 192 -6.96 -11.47 3.96
N GLN A 193 -6.53 -12.74 3.93
CA GLN A 193 -7.30 -13.83 3.32
C GLN A 193 -8.51 -14.21 4.18
N LEU A 194 -9.65 -14.45 3.54
CA LEU A 194 -10.90 -14.73 4.24
C LEU A 194 -10.91 -16.10 4.95
N LYS A 195 -9.95 -16.99 4.68
CA LYS A 195 -9.81 -18.29 5.37
C LYS A 195 -9.63 -18.19 6.89
N TYR A 196 -9.23 -17.01 7.39
CA TYR A 196 -9.07 -16.73 8.82
C TYR A 196 -10.37 -16.26 9.51
N PHE A 197 -11.47 -16.14 8.76
CA PHE A 197 -12.75 -15.63 9.23
C PHE A 197 -13.78 -16.76 9.22
N SER A 198 -14.82 -16.67 10.06
CA SER A 198 -15.94 -17.61 10.03
C SER A 198 -16.67 -17.62 8.67
N PRO A 199 -17.33 -18.73 8.27
CA PRO A 199 -18.06 -18.80 7.00
C PRO A 199 -19.08 -17.66 6.78
N ARG A 200 -19.74 -17.21 7.85
CA ARG A 200 -20.64 -16.05 7.83
C ARG A 200 -19.91 -14.77 7.39
N LEU A 201 -18.76 -14.48 7.98
CA LEU A 201 -17.97 -13.30 7.62
C LEU A 201 -17.33 -13.43 6.25
N GLN A 202 -16.87 -14.63 5.86
CA GLN A 202 -16.36 -14.90 4.52
C GLN A 202 -17.39 -14.48 3.47
N THR A 203 -18.63 -14.94 3.62
CA THR A 203 -19.76 -14.62 2.72
C THR A 203 -20.01 -13.11 2.63
N ARG A 204 -19.96 -12.40 3.77
CA ARG A 204 -20.19 -10.96 3.83
C ARG A 204 -19.07 -10.17 3.16
N PHE A 205 -17.80 -10.50 3.43
CA PHE A 205 -16.66 -9.85 2.79
C PHE A 205 -16.57 -10.16 1.29
N SER A 206 -16.99 -11.36 0.86
CA SER A 206 -16.95 -11.77 -0.55
C SER A 206 -18.19 -11.37 -1.35
N ASN A 207 -19.17 -10.70 -0.73
CA ASN A 207 -20.39 -10.27 -1.44
C ASN A 207 -20.01 -9.36 -2.62
N PRO A 208 -20.36 -9.71 -3.88
CA PRO A 208 -20.04 -8.90 -5.05
C PRO A 208 -20.71 -7.52 -5.03
N ASP A 209 -21.81 -7.37 -4.29
CA ASP A 209 -22.59 -6.13 -4.17
C ASP A 209 -22.23 -5.32 -2.93
N LEU A 210 -21.22 -5.74 -2.16
CA LEU A 210 -20.78 -5.03 -0.96
C LEU A 210 -20.48 -3.56 -1.28
N THR A 211 -20.99 -2.65 -0.45
CA THR A 211 -20.73 -1.21 -0.54
C THR A 211 -19.66 -0.76 0.46
N LEU A 212 -19.05 0.41 0.24
CA LEU A 212 -18.10 0.98 1.22
C LEU A 212 -18.75 1.23 2.59
N THR A 213 -20.03 1.63 2.61
CA THR A 213 -20.79 1.83 3.86
C THR A 213 -20.99 0.53 4.63
N GLU A 214 -21.37 -0.55 3.95
CA GLU A 214 -21.52 -1.87 4.57
C GLU A 214 -20.17 -2.45 5.01
N LEU A 215 -19.11 -2.19 4.25
CA LEU A 215 -17.75 -2.58 4.62
C LEU A 215 -17.28 -1.84 5.87
N ASP A 216 -17.53 -0.54 6.00
CA ASP A 216 -17.20 0.20 7.23
C ASP A 216 -18.03 -0.30 8.42
N ALA A 217 -19.32 -0.60 8.21
CA ALA A 217 -20.17 -1.21 9.23
C ALA A 217 -19.64 -2.58 9.71
N LEU A 218 -19.12 -3.40 8.79
CA LEU A 218 -18.43 -4.66 9.09
C LEU A 218 -17.18 -4.43 9.95
N VAL A 219 -16.34 -3.46 9.59
CA VAL A 219 -15.15 -3.12 10.38
C VAL A 219 -15.53 -2.59 11.77
N ASN A 220 -16.61 -1.81 11.88
CA ASN A 220 -17.13 -1.34 13.16
C ASN A 220 -17.77 -2.47 14.00
N GLU A 221 -18.31 -3.52 13.38
CA GLU A 221 -18.71 -4.76 14.07
C GLU A 221 -17.50 -5.46 14.69
N TYR A 222 -16.39 -5.57 13.95
CA TYR A 222 -15.13 -6.06 14.51
C TYR A 222 -14.67 -5.22 15.70
N SER A 223 -14.55 -3.89 15.57
CA SER A 223 -14.11 -3.01 16.67
C SER A 223 -14.95 -3.18 17.94
N ARG A 224 -16.27 -3.31 17.80
CA ARG A 224 -17.18 -3.57 18.93
C ARG A 224 -16.89 -4.92 19.58
N SER A 225 -16.82 -5.99 18.78
CA SER A 225 -16.52 -7.34 19.31
C SER A 225 -15.17 -7.40 20.01
N ALA A 226 -14.16 -6.75 19.43
CA ALA A 226 -12.81 -6.66 19.96
C ALA A 226 -12.79 -5.91 21.30
N ASN A 227 -13.51 -4.80 21.43
CA ASN A 227 -13.63 -4.04 22.68
C ASN A 227 -14.36 -4.79 23.79
N GLN A 228 -15.20 -5.77 23.43
CA GLN A 228 -15.90 -6.65 24.35
C GLN A 228 -15.16 -7.97 24.61
N HIS A 229 -14.01 -8.19 23.95
CA HIS A 229 -13.26 -9.46 24.00
C HIS A 229 -14.09 -10.67 23.53
N THR A 230 -14.93 -10.46 22.52
CA THR A 230 -15.83 -11.48 21.92
C THR A 230 -15.55 -11.73 20.44
N GLU A 231 -14.45 -11.19 19.89
CA GLU A 231 -14.09 -11.25 18.47
C GLU A 231 -14.03 -12.69 17.96
N THR A 232 -13.31 -13.58 18.65
CA THR A 232 -13.16 -14.99 18.27
C THR A 232 -14.50 -15.73 18.32
N ALA A 233 -15.29 -15.52 19.38
CA ALA A 233 -16.63 -16.10 19.52
C ALA A 233 -17.60 -15.58 18.44
N SER A 234 -17.41 -14.34 17.99
CA SER A 234 -18.14 -13.71 16.89
C SER A 234 -17.60 -14.10 15.50
N GLY A 235 -16.57 -14.94 15.45
CA GLY A 235 -16.00 -15.50 14.22
C GLY A 235 -14.95 -14.63 13.53
N TRP A 236 -14.47 -13.58 14.20
CA TRP A 236 -13.37 -12.72 13.73
C TRP A 236 -12.00 -13.28 14.12
N PRO A 237 -10.94 -12.99 13.35
CA PRO A 237 -9.57 -13.22 13.80
C PRO A 237 -9.22 -12.31 14.99
N PRO A 238 -8.29 -12.72 15.87
CA PRO A 238 -7.99 -12.00 17.11
C PRO A 238 -7.24 -10.68 16.89
N LEU A 239 -6.50 -10.55 15.79
CA LEU A 239 -5.66 -9.38 15.53
C LEU A 239 -6.31 -8.43 14.53
N ALA A 240 -6.39 -7.15 14.89
CA ALA A 240 -7.00 -6.09 14.06
C ALA A 240 -6.38 -6.00 12.67
N TYR A 241 -5.10 -6.38 12.55
CA TYR A 241 -4.38 -6.41 11.28
C TYR A 241 -5.02 -7.32 10.22
N PHE A 242 -5.57 -8.46 10.62
CA PHE A 242 -6.23 -9.39 9.70
C PHE A 242 -7.49 -8.72 9.14
N THR A 243 -8.33 -8.17 10.03
CA THR A 243 -9.53 -7.43 9.65
C THR A 243 -9.19 -6.22 8.79
N SER A 244 -8.14 -5.45 9.13
CA SER A 244 -7.76 -4.27 8.35
C SER A 244 -7.32 -4.63 6.93
N LYS A 245 -6.55 -5.72 6.75
CA LYS A 245 -6.09 -6.15 5.43
C LYS A 245 -7.18 -6.87 4.63
N ALA A 246 -8.12 -7.56 5.28
CA ALA A 246 -9.32 -8.09 4.63
C ALA A 246 -10.24 -6.96 4.15
N ALA A 247 -10.41 -5.91 4.97
CA ALA A 247 -11.17 -4.72 4.60
C ALA A 247 -10.51 -3.97 3.43
N LEU A 248 -9.17 -3.78 3.46
CA LEU A 248 -8.44 -3.21 2.32
C LEU A 248 -8.64 -4.02 1.03
N ASN A 249 -8.63 -5.36 1.11
CA ASN A 249 -8.90 -6.22 -0.05
C ASN A 249 -10.33 -6.03 -0.58
N ALA A 250 -11.32 -5.90 0.30
CA ALA A 250 -12.70 -5.64 -0.07
C ALA A 250 -12.88 -4.26 -0.70
N ALA A 251 -12.33 -3.22 -0.07
CA ALA A 251 -12.32 -1.85 -0.59
C ALA A 251 -11.69 -1.77 -1.97
N THR A 252 -10.58 -2.48 -2.20
CA THR A 252 -9.93 -2.56 -3.51
C THR A 252 -10.87 -3.12 -4.58
N ARG A 253 -11.66 -4.17 -4.26
CA ARG A 253 -12.66 -4.71 -5.22
C ARG A 253 -13.80 -3.72 -5.47
N ILE A 254 -14.28 -3.07 -4.41
CA ILE A 254 -15.37 -2.09 -4.49
C ILE A 254 -14.96 -0.90 -5.36
N LEU A 255 -13.80 -0.31 -5.10
CA LEU A 255 -13.28 0.81 -5.88
C LEU A 255 -13.02 0.45 -7.34
N ALA A 256 -12.50 -0.76 -7.60
CA ALA A 256 -12.29 -1.25 -8.97
C ALA A 256 -13.61 -1.42 -9.74
N ARG A 257 -14.68 -1.85 -9.06
CA ARG A 257 -16.03 -1.94 -9.64
C ARG A 257 -16.60 -0.55 -9.94
N GLU A 258 -16.41 0.40 -9.03
CA GLU A 258 -16.94 1.77 -9.13
C GLU A 258 -16.15 2.65 -10.12
N ASN A 259 -14.88 2.31 -10.38
CA ASN A 259 -14.00 3.08 -11.27
C ASN A 259 -13.37 2.19 -12.36
N PRO A 260 -14.17 1.72 -13.35
CA PRO A 260 -13.69 0.79 -14.38
C PRO A 260 -12.73 1.42 -15.42
N ILE A 261 -12.42 2.72 -15.29
CA ILE A 261 -11.69 3.52 -16.29
C ILE A 261 -10.17 3.47 -16.09
N TYR A 262 -9.68 2.99 -14.94
CA TYR A 262 -8.26 2.74 -14.69
C TYR A 262 -7.80 1.38 -15.29
#